data_AF-O28865-F1
#
_entry.id   AF-O28865-F1
#
_cell.length_a   1.000
_cell.length_b   1.000
_cell.length_c   1.000
_cell.angle_alpha   90.00
_cell.angle_beta   90.00
_cell.angle_gamma   90.00
#
_symmetry.space_group_name_H-M   'P 1'
#
loop_
_entity.id
_entity.type
_entity.pdbx_description
1 polymer ?
#
loop_
_entity_poly.entity_id
_entity_poly.type
_entity_poly.pdbx_seq_one_letter_code
_entity_poly.pdbx_strand_id
1 'polypeptide(L)'
;MGLQKKLNYKKTESERSFYRGSNLKQVMGEDIVSKFDYIGPIRWIFLNYCTGYFIFVEELTNNSEIRSDRLEFIDTMNKIFSEAEQYFNSAPKERPKNPKSLAEYKYLGYYRLSFSNTNPDNSAIIRLNDVEVEKSELPPLLNLDTDEILDYAV
;
A
#
# COMPACT_ATOMS: atom_id res chain seq x y z
N MET A 1 6.03 -28.52 -29.38
CA MET A 1 5.29 -27.25 -29.48
C MET A 1 5.60 -26.43 -28.23
N GLY A 2 6.55 -25.51 -28.32
CA GLY A 2 6.98 -24.66 -27.19
C GLY A 2 6.32 -23.29 -27.28
N LEU A 3 5.33 -23.05 -26.43
CA LEU A 3 4.87 -21.70 -26.09
C LEU A 3 5.34 -21.45 -24.65
N GLN A 4 6.64 -21.27 -24.45
CA GLN A 4 7.12 -20.65 -23.23
C GLN A 4 6.68 -19.19 -23.26
N LYS A 5 5.52 -18.95 -22.64
CA LYS A 5 4.98 -17.62 -22.35
C LYS A 5 6.09 -16.85 -21.63
N LYS A 6 6.78 -15.96 -22.36
CA LYS A 6 7.76 -15.03 -21.78
C LYS A 6 7.02 -14.21 -20.74
N LEU A 7 7.16 -14.59 -19.47
CA LEU A 7 6.88 -13.70 -18.36
C LEU A 7 7.84 -12.53 -18.53
N ASN A 8 7.33 -11.43 -19.11
CA ASN A 8 8.02 -10.16 -19.10
C ASN A 8 8.01 -9.67 -17.66
N TYR A 9 8.94 -10.20 -16.85
CA TYR A 9 9.30 -9.62 -15.58
C TYR A 9 9.87 -8.24 -15.89
N LYS A 10 9.00 -7.21 -15.84
CA LYS A 10 9.43 -5.83 -15.81
C LYS A 10 10.36 -5.71 -14.63
N LYS A 11 11.63 -5.41 -14.89
CA LYS A 11 12.67 -5.18 -13.89
C LYS A 11 12.14 -4.18 -12.85
N THR A 12 11.81 -4.65 -11.65
CA THR A 12 11.59 -3.80 -10.49
C THR A 12 12.96 -3.37 -10.01
N GLU A 13 13.34 -2.11 -10.26
CA GLU A 13 14.56 -1.56 -9.65
C GLU A 13 14.36 -1.56 -8.13
N SER A 14 15.39 -1.96 -7.36
CA SER A 14 15.35 -1.69 -5.92
C SER A 14 15.44 -0.18 -5.74
N GLU A 15 14.33 0.48 -5.43
CA GLU A 15 14.39 1.88 -5.06
C GLU A 15 15.17 1.96 -3.74
N ARG A 16 16.44 2.37 -3.83
CA ARG A 16 17.26 2.67 -2.66
C ARG A 16 16.79 4.00 -2.08
N SER A 17 15.60 4.03 -1.53
CA SER A 17 15.24 5.03 -0.54
C SER A 17 16.12 4.76 0.68
N PHE A 18 17.22 5.50 0.80
CA PHE A 18 17.84 5.77 2.09
C PHE A 18 16.75 6.06 3.13
N TYR A 19 17.07 5.96 4.42
CA TYR A 19 16.19 6.40 5.52
C TYR A 19 15.89 7.89 5.37
N ARG A 20 14.98 8.23 4.46
CA ARG A 20 14.40 9.55 4.32
C ARG A 20 13.33 9.55 5.37
N GLY A 21 13.54 10.35 6.42
CA GLY A 21 12.46 10.69 7.33
C GLY A 21 11.25 11.04 6.47
N SER A 22 10.09 10.45 6.78
CA SER A 22 8.92 10.71 5.96
C SER A 22 8.59 12.20 6.11
N ASN A 23 8.37 12.89 5.00
CA ASN A 23 7.87 14.26 5.04
C ASN A 23 6.38 14.31 5.42
N LEU A 24 5.81 13.21 5.92
CA LEU A 24 4.39 13.12 6.26
C LEU A 24 3.99 14.22 7.24
N LYS A 25 4.80 14.50 8.26
CA LYS A 25 4.53 15.60 9.19
C LYS A 25 4.44 16.96 8.47
N GLN A 26 5.34 17.21 7.52
CA GLN A 26 5.34 18.46 6.75
C GLN A 26 4.14 18.53 5.79
N VAL A 27 3.81 17.41 5.13
CA VAL A 27 2.71 17.32 4.16
C VAL A 27 1.34 17.40 4.85
N MET A 28 1.20 16.80 6.02
CA MET A 28 -0.03 16.81 6.81
C MET A 28 -0.31 18.18 7.44
N GLY A 29 0.72 18.99 7.68
CA GLY A 29 0.59 20.30 8.32
C GLY A 29 0.33 20.21 9.83
N GLU A 30 0.53 21.31 10.55
CA GLU A 30 0.48 21.35 12.02
C GLU A 30 -0.91 21.00 12.59
N ASP A 31 -1.98 21.36 11.88
CA ASP A 31 -3.37 21.10 12.31
C ASP A 31 -3.73 19.60 12.33
N ILE A 32 -3.10 18.81 11.47
CA ILE A 32 -3.26 17.34 11.47
C ILE A 32 -2.26 16.76 12.47
N VAL A 33 -0.99 17.17 12.41
CA VAL A 33 0.07 16.65 13.30
C VAL A 33 -0.28 16.82 14.78
N SER A 34 -0.88 17.95 15.17
CA SER A 34 -1.29 18.22 16.56
C SER A 34 -2.41 17.33 17.09
N LYS A 35 -3.13 16.63 16.21
CA LYS A 35 -4.18 15.67 16.58
C LYS A 35 -3.65 14.28 16.88
N PHE A 36 -2.35 14.02 16.66
CA PHE A 36 -1.78 12.69 16.76
C PHE A 36 -0.57 12.66 17.68
N ASP A 37 -0.55 11.68 18.58
CA ASP A 37 0.61 11.39 19.43
C ASP A 37 1.80 10.88 18.60
N TYR A 38 1.52 10.24 17.45
CA TYR A 38 2.55 9.65 16.60
C TYR A 38 2.21 9.67 15.10
N ILE A 39 3.12 10.25 14.31
CA ILE A 39 3.16 10.08 12.85
C ILE A 39 4.42 9.29 12.53
N GLY A 40 4.22 8.02 12.20
CA GLY A 40 5.30 7.10 11.84
C GLY A 40 5.59 7.04 10.34
N PRO A 41 6.63 6.29 9.95
CA PRO A 41 6.86 6.00 8.54
C PRO A 41 5.76 5.06 7.99
N ILE A 42 5.51 5.15 6.69
CA ILE A 42 4.80 4.10 5.94
C ILE A 42 5.88 3.09 5.52
N ARG A 43 5.70 1.80 5.84
CA ARG A 43 6.72 0.79 5.56
C ARG A 43 6.86 0.51 4.07
N TRP A 44 5.73 0.39 3.39
CA TRP A 44 5.68 0.12 1.96
C TRP A 44 4.56 0.89 1.28
N ILE A 45 4.85 1.34 0.06
CA ILE A 45 3.88 1.90 -0.87
C ILE A 45 3.95 1.04 -2.13
N PHE A 46 2.85 0.38 -2.48
CA PHE A 46 2.73 -0.34 -3.74
C PHE A 46 1.90 0.51 -4.68
N LEU A 47 2.40 0.76 -5.89
CA LEU A 47 1.78 1.61 -6.88
C LEU A 47 1.91 0.96 -8.27
N ASN A 48 0.77 0.76 -8.93
CA ASN A 48 0.73 0.38 -10.33
C ASN A 48 0.53 1.64 -11.19
N TYR A 49 1.57 2.00 -11.94
CA TYR A 49 1.57 3.19 -12.79
C TYR A 49 0.62 3.08 -14.00
N CYS A 50 0.23 1.87 -14.41
CA CYS A 50 -0.69 1.67 -15.53
C CYS A 50 -2.14 1.91 -15.11
N THR A 51 -2.55 1.38 -13.95
CA THR A 51 -3.92 1.53 -13.42
C THR A 51 -4.09 2.78 -12.57
N GLY A 52 -3.00 3.31 -12.02
CA GLY A 52 -3.02 4.39 -11.02
C GLY A 52 -3.34 3.90 -9.60
N TYR A 53 -3.56 2.60 -9.41
CA TYR A 53 -3.91 2.03 -8.12
C TYR A 53 -2.70 2.01 -7.20
N PHE A 54 -2.91 2.42 -5.95
CA PHE A 54 -1.88 2.31 -4.92
C PHE A 54 -2.47 1.94 -3.56
N ILE A 55 -1.64 1.29 -2.76
CA ILE A 55 -1.92 0.92 -1.37
C ILE A 55 -0.73 1.28 -0.49
N PHE A 56 -0.99 1.34 0.81
CA PHE A 56 0.05 1.25 1.82
C PHE A 56 0.05 -0.12 2.45
N VAL A 57 1.23 -0.60 2.83
CA VAL A 57 1.38 -1.89 3.51
C VAL A 57 2.16 -1.73 4.81
N GLU A 58 1.60 -2.23 5.90
CA GLU A 58 2.30 -2.51 7.15
C GLU A 58 2.75 -3.96 7.09
N GLU A 59 4.06 -4.18 7.10
CA GLU A 59 4.62 -5.53 7.16
C GLU A 59 4.84 -5.97 8.60
N LEU A 60 4.33 -7.15 8.95
CA LEU A 60 4.49 -7.80 10.25
C LEU A 60 5.21 -9.14 10.06
N THR A 61 6.20 -9.42 10.89
CA THR A 61 7.04 -10.63 10.77
C THR A 61 7.07 -11.38 12.09
N ASN A 62 7.37 -12.67 12.05
CA ASN A 62 7.50 -13.53 13.23
C ASN A 62 6.24 -13.51 14.10
N ASN A 63 5.06 -13.46 13.49
CA ASN A 63 3.78 -13.30 14.18
C ASN A 63 3.72 -12.08 15.11
N SER A 64 4.47 -11.01 14.82
CA SER A 64 4.39 -9.77 15.59
C SER A 64 3.00 -9.16 15.49
N GLU A 65 2.51 -8.62 16.60
CA GLU A 65 1.26 -7.86 16.62
C GLU A 65 1.51 -6.40 16.23
N ILE A 66 0.47 -5.77 15.68
CA ILE A 66 0.49 -4.34 15.40
C ILE A 66 0.27 -3.57 16.70
N ARG A 67 1.12 -2.57 16.96
CA ARG A 67 0.96 -1.69 18.11
C ARG A 67 -0.26 -0.78 17.95
N SER A 68 -0.88 -0.39 19.05
CA SER A 68 -2.06 0.48 19.06
C SER A 68 -1.84 1.83 18.38
N ASP A 69 -0.67 2.45 18.58
CA ASP A 69 -0.29 3.71 17.92
C ASP A 69 -0.12 3.55 16.40
N ARG A 70 0.21 2.34 15.92
CA ARG A 70 0.23 2.04 14.49
C ARG A 70 -1.16 1.86 13.91
N LEU A 71 -2.10 1.31 14.67
CA LEU A 71 -3.51 1.24 14.24
C LEU A 71 -4.10 2.64 14.04
N GLU A 72 -3.90 3.54 15.02
CA GLU A 72 -4.37 4.93 14.91
C GLU A 72 -3.75 5.66 13.70
N PHE A 73 -2.46 5.45 13.44
CA PHE A 73 -1.80 5.97 12.25
C PHE A 73 -2.42 5.43 10.95
N ILE A 74 -2.71 4.13 10.89
CA ILE A 74 -3.36 3.51 9.72
C ILE A 74 -4.75 4.10 9.48
N ASP A 75 -5.57 4.21 10.53
CA ASP A 75 -6.91 4.79 10.46
C ASP A 75 -6.87 6.24 9.96
N THR A 76 -5.86 6.99 10.41
CA THR A 76 -5.61 8.36 9.97
C THR A 76 -5.29 8.44 8.48
N MET A 77 -4.40 7.57 8.00
CA MET A 77 -4.05 7.52 6.58
C MET A 77 -5.27 7.17 5.73
N ASN A 78 -6.05 6.16 6.14
CA ASN A 78 -7.29 5.78 5.48
C ASN A 78 -8.28 6.96 5.42
N LYS A 79 -8.44 7.69 6.53
CA LYS A 79 -9.30 8.87 6.60
C LYS A 79 -8.84 9.98 5.64
N ILE A 80 -7.55 10.32 5.64
CA ILE A 80 -6.99 11.38 4.76
C ILE A 80 -7.27 11.06 3.29
N PHE A 81 -7.04 9.81 2.87
CA PHE A 81 -7.27 9.44 1.47
C PHE A 81 -8.76 9.27 1.13
N SER A 82 -9.60 8.90 2.10
CA SER A 82 -11.06 8.93 1.92
C SER A 82 -11.57 10.36 1.72
N GLU A 83 -11.11 11.31 2.53
CA GLU A 83 -11.45 12.74 2.39
C GLU A 83 -10.92 13.31 1.06
N ALA A 84 -9.71 12.92 0.63
CA ALA A 84 -9.17 13.31 -0.66
C ALA A 84 -10.02 12.76 -1.82
N GLU A 85 -10.47 11.50 -1.74
CA GLU A 85 -11.34 10.89 -2.75
C GLU A 85 -12.68 11.64 -2.86
N GLN A 86 -13.28 12.02 -1.71
CA GLN A 86 -14.49 12.84 -1.69
C GLN A 86 -14.26 14.21 -2.33
N TYR A 87 -13.13 14.87 -2.03
CA TYR A 87 -12.76 16.13 -2.67
C TYR A 87 -12.66 15.99 -4.19
N PHE A 88 -11.92 14.99 -4.69
CA PHE A 88 -11.74 14.79 -6.13
C PHE A 88 -13.02 14.36 -6.86
N ASN A 89 -13.99 13.77 -6.17
CA ASN A 89 -15.32 13.52 -6.74
C ASN A 89 -16.08 14.84 -6.98
N SER A 90 -15.86 15.87 -6.17
CA SER A 90 -16.42 17.21 -6.38
C SER A 90 -15.61 18.07 -7.35
N ALA A 91 -14.30 17.82 -7.47
CA ALA A 91 -13.38 18.53 -8.35
C ALA A 91 -12.56 17.58 -9.26
N PRO A 92 -13.19 16.86 -10.22
CA PRO A 92 -12.50 15.82 -11.00
C PRO A 92 -11.29 16.30 -11.81
N LYS A 93 -11.28 17.59 -12.21
CA LYS A 93 -10.18 18.18 -12.98
C LYS A 93 -8.89 18.33 -12.16
N GLU A 94 -8.98 18.31 -10.83
CA GLU A 94 -7.85 18.45 -9.91
C GLU A 94 -7.30 17.10 -9.46
N ARG A 95 -7.94 15.99 -9.85
CA ARG A 95 -7.51 14.64 -9.47
C ARG A 95 -6.08 14.38 -9.98
N PRO A 96 -5.16 13.98 -9.10
CA PRO A 96 -3.80 13.65 -9.48
C PRO A 96 -3.76 12.52 -10.51
N LYS A 97 -2.93 12.69 -11.54
CA LYS A 97 -2.72 11.71 -12.59
C LYS A 97 -1.25 11.38 -12.71
N ASN A 98 -0.96 10.14 -13.07
CA ASN A 98 0.36 9.79 -13.57
C ASN A 98 0.63 10.57 -14.87
N PRO A 99 1.70 11.36 -14.97
CA PRO A 99 1.97 12.18 -16.15
C PRO A 99 2.24 11.36 -17.42
N LYS A 100 2.66 10.09 -17.30
CA LYS A 100 2.97 9.21 -18.44
C LYS A 100 1.76 8.44 -18.94
N SER A 101 1.01 7.79 -18.06
CA SER A 101 -0.16 6.98 -18.45
C SER A 101 -1.45 7.79 -18.46
N LEU A 102 -1.47 8.97 -17.86
CA LEU A 102 -2.65 9.77 -17.56
C LEU A 102 -3.68 9.05 -16.68
N ALA A 103 -3.31 7.90 -16.12
CA ALA A 103 -4.13 7.17 -15.17
C ALA A 103 -4.28 8.01 -13.90
N GLU A 104 -5.51 8.10 -13.42
CA GLU A 104 -5.85 8.78 -12.17
C GLU A 104 -5.36 7.95 -10.99
N TYR A 105 -4.69 8.58 -10.04
CA TYR A 105 -4.29 7.87 -8.84
C TYR A 105 -5.52 7.55 -7.99
N LYS A 106 -5.66 6.28 -7.61
CA LYS A 106 -6.75 5.78 -6.77
C LYS A 106 -6.17 5.00 -5.60
N TYR A 107 -6.48 5.46 -4.40
CA TYR A 107 -6.11 4.77 -3.19
C TYR A 107 -7.04 3.57 -2.97
N LEU A 108 -6.46 2.39 -2.76
CA LEU A 108 -7.24 1.17 -2.48
C LEU A 108 -7.21 0.76 -1.00
N GLY A 109 -6.43 1.44 -0.15
CA GLY A 109 -6.44 1.20 1.29
C GLY A 109 -5.08 0.96 1.91
N TYR A 110 -5.10 0.74 3.22
CA TYR A 110 -3.95 0.36 4.02
C TYR A 110 -4.09 -1.11 4.44
N TYR A 111 -3.13 -1.93 4.06
CA TYR A 111 -3.16 -3.37 4.26
C TYR A 111 -2.07 -3.82 5.25
N ARG A 112 -2.36 -4.88 6.01
CA ARG A 112 -1.39 -5.57 6.87
C ARG A 112 -0.93 -6.84 6.16
N LEU A 113 0.34 -6.90 5.78
CA LEU A 113 0.95 -8.11 5.24
C LEU A 113 1.75 -8.79 6.35
N SER A 114 1.28 -9.94 6.80
CA SER A 114 1.83 -10.65 7.96
C SER A 114 2.45 -11.97 7.57
N PHE A 115 3.61 -12.26 8.13
CA PHE A 115 4.37 -13.48 7.88
C PHE A 115 4.61 -14.23 9.19
N SER A 116 4.45 -15.56 9.18
CA SER A 116 4.78 -16.39 10.34
C SER A 116 6.28 -16.35 10.69
N ASN A 117 7.12 -15.99 9.73
CA ASN A 117 8.57 -15.81 9.88
C ASN A 117 8.94 -14.45 9.28
N THR A 118 10.04 -14.35 8.53
CA THR A 118 10.61 -13.07 8.10
C THR A 118 10.20 -12.63 6.70
N ASN A 119 9.75 -13.55 5.84
CA ASN A 119 9.32 -13.24 4.46
C ASN A 119 8.41 -14.34 3.88
N PRO A 120 7.82 -14.15 2.68
CA PRO A 120 6.98 -15.16 2.04
C PRO A 120 7.68 -16.49 1.72
N ASP A 121 9.01 -16.51 1.56
CA ASP A 121 9.75 -17.71 1.15
C ASP A 121 9.97 -18.70 2.30
N ASN A 122 10.00 -18.20 3.54
CA ASN A 122 10.26 -19.01 4.75
C ASN A 122 9.10 -19.03 5.75
N SER A 123 7.93 -18.53 5.35
CA SER A 123 6.72 -18.50 6.17
C SER A 123 5.75 -19.58 5.73
N ALA A 124 5.25 -20.34 6.69
CA ALA A 124 4.19 -21.32 6.46
C ALA A 124 2.81 -20.66 6.40
N ILE A 125 2.63 -19.52 7.08
CA ILE A 125 1.41 -18.74 7.08
C ILE A 125 1.73 -17.33 6.60
N ILE A 126 0.96 -16.88 5.61
CA ILE A 126 1.00 -15.53 5.06
C ILE A 126 -0.41 -14.97 5.18
N ARG A 127 -0.56 -13.74 5.68
CA ARG A 127 -1.88 -13.11 5.78
C ARG A 127 -1.89 -11.72 5.16
N LEU A 128 -2.97 -11.40 4.46
CA LEU A 128 -3.32 -10.06 4.07
C LEU A 128 -4.53 -9.64 4.90
N ASN A 129 -4.37 -8.64 5.77
CA ASN A 129 -5.46 -8.13 6.61
C ASN A 129 -6.18 -9.24 7.41
N ASP A 130 -5.40 -10.09 8.04
CA ASP A 130 -5.83 -11.26 8.83
C ASP A 130 -6.44 -12.44 8.03
N VAL A 131 -6.61 -12.29 6.71
CA VAL A 131 -7.00 -13.40 5.81
C VAL A 131 -5.77 -14.15 5.35
N GLU A 132 -5.75 -15.46 5.53
CA GLU A 132 -4.67 -16.32 5.04
C GLU A 132 -4.68 -16.39 3.51
N VAL A 133 -3.51 -16.20 2.90
CA VAL A 133 -3.32 -16.22 1.45
C VAL A 133 -2.13 -17.10 1.09
N GLU A 134 -2.20 -17.75 -0.06
CA GLU A 134 -1.06 -18.46 -0.61
C GLU A 134 0.00 -17.49 -1.13
N LYS A 135 1.25 -17.94 -1.09
CA LYS A 135 2.37 -17.21 -1.71
C LYS A 135 2.11 -16.90 -3.20
N SER A 136 1.41 -17.79 -3.90
CA SER A 136 0.99 -17.65 -5.31
C SER A 136 0.08 -16.44 -5.55
N GLU A 137 -0.70 -16.06 -4.55
CA GLU A 137 -1.73 -15.02 -4.64
C GLU A 137 -1.16 -13.62 -4.36
N LEU A 138 -0.02 -13.53 -3.67
CA LEU A 138 0.59 -12.22 -3.36
C LEU A 138 0.96 -11.41 -4.61
N PRO A 139 1.67 -11.95 -5.63
CA PRO A 139 2.04 -11.13 -6.79
C PRO A 139 0.85 -10.52 -7.53
N PRO A 140 -0.22 -11.24 -7.91
CA PRO A 140 -1.35 -10.61 -8.59
C PRO A 140 -2.06 -9.56 -7.71
N LEU A 141 -2.23 -9.82 -6.40
CA LEU A 141 -2.84 -8.86 -5.48
C LEU A 141 -1.99 -7.58 -5.32
N LEU A 142 -0.68 -7.72 -5.12
CA LEU A 142 0.24 -6.60 -4.87
C LEU A 142 0.70 -5.89 -6.15
N ASN A 143 0.49 -6.49 -7.32
CA ASN A 143 0.70 -5.82 -8.61
C ASN A 143 -0.39 -4.79 -8.92
N LEU A 144 -1.60 -4.90 -8.32
CA LEU A 144 -2.68 -3.92 -8.49
C LEU A 144 -3.08 -3.69 -9.96
N ASP A 145 -3.05 -4.75 -10.76
CA ASP A 145 -3.56 -4.75 -12.14
C ASP A 145 -5.10 -4.66 -12.17
N THR A 146 -5.75 -5.11 -11.10
CA THR A 146 -7.18 -4.97 -10.79
C THR A 146 -7.34 -4.42 -9.37
N ASP A 147 -8.58 -4.18 -8.95
CA ASP A 147 -8.92 -3.77 -7.58
C ASP A 147 -9.33 -4.95 -6.68
N GLU A 148 -9.00 -6.20 -7.08
CA GLU A 148 -9.27 -7.43 -6.31
C GLU A 148 -8.72 -7.40 -4.88
N ILE A 149 -7.67 -6.61 -4.62
CA ILE A 149 -7.16 -6.44 -3.26
C ILE A 149 -8.20 -5.83 -2.31
N LEU A 150 -9.23 -5.14 -2.83
CA LEU A 150 -10.34 -4.60 -2.02
C LEU A 150 -11.13 -5.70 -1.30
N ASP A 151 -11.13 -6.93 -1.81
CA ASP A 151 -11.77 -8.07 -1.14
C ASP A 151 -11.09 -8.46 0.18
N TYR A 152 -9.90 -7.89 0.43
CA TYR A 152 -9.12 -8.05 1.65
C TYR A 152 -9.10 -6.77 2.50
N ALA A 153 -9.87 -5.73 2.15
CA ALA A 153 -9.99 -4.54 2.99
C ALA A 153 -10.77 -4.88 4.27
N VAL A 154 -10.30 -4.38 5.42
CA VAL A 154 -11.00 -4.46 6.73
C VAL A 154 -11.61 -3.11 7.04
#